data_AF-A0A9E5RLU1-F1
#
_entry.id   AF-A0A9E5RLU1-F1
#
_cell.length_a   1.000
_cell.length_b   1.000
_cell.length_c   1.000
_cell.angle_alpha   90.00
_cell.angle_beta   90.00
_cell.angle_gamma   90.00
#
_symmetry.space_group_name_H-M   'P 1'
#
loop_
_entity.id
_entity.type
_entity.pdbx_description
1 polymer ?
#
loop_
_entity_poly.entity_id
_entity_poly.type
_entity_poly.pdbx_seq_one_letter_code
_entity_poly.pdbx_strand_id
1 'polypeptide(L)'
;MSLNSWHYYATPSKLVTGLVQEGTELTVNESTLRQLLEISQKAGVDVTARLIDWIATIAKTEDVVSVLEKLNVDDLQKLNAALGLSSLKNVLEIWRNNKQNDDEEFWQGVLTQNSFLFAQLFSFPVIILENKAYVGGKGISNRGGNVIDFLCVNNLTRNIVLVEIKTPVTRLLSAKYRGDIYNTSNELSGSVIQVTNYKNSLIQNYMMLADSEEERFEAFDPRCIVIIGNIDSELDDRRQRKSLKLFRMGLKDVQVITYDELFGKVEFLVSLLEGNVDE
;
A
#
# COMPACT_ATOMS: atom_id res chain seq x y z
N MET A 1 49.46 37.52 6.55
CA MET A 1 50.19 36.38 5.95
C MET A 1 49.70 35.11 6.61
N SER A 2 49.43 34.08 5.81
CA SER A 2 48.35 33.11 5.95
C SER A 2 48.42 32.15 7.14
N LEU A 3 47.24 31.88 7.70
CA LEU A 3 46.90 30.77 8.59
C LEU A 3 46.93 29.44 7.83
N ASN A 4 47.61 28.44 8.39
CA ASN A 4 47.53 27.04 7.96
C ASN A 4 46.20 26.43 8.41
N SER A 5 45.38 26.01 7.45
CA SER A 5 44.22 25.15 7.67
C SER A 5 44.66 23.69 7.70
N TRP A 6 44.43 23.02 8.84
CA TRP A 6 44.50 21.56 8.91
C TRP A 6 43.15 21.01 8.45
N HIS A 7 43.10 20.39 7.27
CA HIS A 7 42.02 19.48 6.89
C HIS A 7 42.58 18.05 6.95
N TYR A 8 42.17 17.31 7.97
CA TYR A 8 42.33 15.85 8.01
C TYR A 8 41.36 15.26 6.99
N TYR A 9 41.80 15.09 5.75
CA TYR A 9 41.14 14.18 4.82
C TYR A 9 41.56 12.76 5.20
N ALA A 10 40.64 12.03 5.85
CA ALA A 10 40.81 10.59 6.02
C ALA A 10 40.98 9.97 4.63
N THR A 11 42.12 9.33 4.40
CA THR A 11 42.43 8.69 3.12
C THR A 11 41.40 7.57 2.91
N PRO A 12 40.65 7.56 1.78
CA PRO A 12 39.70 6.49 1.52
C PRO A 12 40.41 5.14 1.62
N SER A 13 39.79 4.16 2.27
CA SER A 13 40.36 2.82 2.33
C SER A 13 40.54 2.30 0.89
N LYS A 14 41.55 1.45 0.67
CA LYS A 14 41.81 0.87 -0.67
C LYS A 14 40.56 0.19 -1.28
N LEU A 15 39.64 -0.26 -0.42
CA LEU A 15 38.33 -0.80 -0.78
C LEU A 15 37.44 0.24 -1.47
N VAL A 16 37.35 1.45 -0.94
CA VAL A 16 36.56 2.56 -1.52
C VAL A 16 37.21 3.06 -2.80
N THR A 17 38.54 3.14 -2.85
CA THR A 17 39.28 3.59 -4.04
C THR A 17 39.16 2.61 -5.22
N GLY A 18 38.99 1.31 -4.94
CA GLY A 18 38.75 0.28 -5.97
C GLY A 18 37.32 0.23 -6.50
N LEU A 19 36.34 0.73 -5.76
CA LEU A 19 34.92 0.73 -6.14
C LEU A 19 34.53 1.90 -7.07
N VAL A 20 35.32 2.98 -7.09
CA VAL A 20 34.95 4.27 -7.73
C VAL A 20 35.60 4.47 -9.11
N GLN A 21 36.52 3.61 -9.54
CA GLN A 21 37.14 3.77 -10.87
C GLN A 21 36.26 3.18 -11.99
N GLU A 22 35.65 4.09 -12.75
CA GLU A 22 34.94 3.82 -14.00
C GLU A 22 35.77 2.94 -14.95
N GLY A 23 35.19 1.81 -15.37
CA GLY A 23 35.57 1.17 -16.65
C GLY A 23 36.41 -0.11 -16.62
N THR A 24 36.53 -0.83 -15.50
CA THR A 24 37.15 -2.18 -15.52
C THR A 24 36.28 -3.23 -14.85
N GLU A 25 36.16 -4.40 -15.47
CA GLU A 25 35.52 -5.59 -14.90
C GLU A 25 36.07 -5.83 -13.49
N LEU A 26 35.22 -5.58 -12.49
CA LEU A 26 35.54 -5.76 -11.08
C LEU A 26 35.72 -7.24 -10.78
N THR A 27 36.97 -7.70 -10.77
CA THR A 27 37.34 -8.97 -10.12
C THR A 27 37.55 -8.70 -8.64
N VAL A 28 36.47 -8.71 -7.86
CA VAL A 28 36.56 -8.77 -6.40
C VAL A 28 37.28 -10.08 -6.06
N ASN A 29 38.51 -10.01 -5.55
CA ASN A 29 39.24 -11.23 -5.24
C ASN A 29 38.57 -12.00 -4.10
N GLU A 30 38.74 -13.31 -4.10
CA GLU A 30 38.05 -14.20 -3.17
C GLU A 30 38.36 -13.88 -1.69
N SER A 31 39.55 -13.33 -1.39
CA SER A 31 39.91 -12.96 -0.02
C SER A 31 39.19 -11.70 0.48
N THR A 32 38.90 -10.75 -0.40
CA THR A 32 38.07 -9.57 -0.08
C THR A 32 36.62 -10.00 0.16
N LEU A 33 36.11 -10.91 -0.67
CA LEU A 33 34.79 -11.51 -0.51
C LEU A 33 34.70 -12.31 0.81
N ARG A 34 35.74 -13.08 1.15
CA ARG A 34 35.84 -13.82 2.42
C ARG A 34 35.96 -12.89 3.63
N GLN A 35 36.71 -11.80 3.55
CA GLN A 35 36.77 -10.81 4.64
C GLN A 35 35.44 -10.08 4.82
N LEU A 36 34.73 -9.77 3.74
CA LEU A 36 33.39 -9.17 3.80
C LEU A 36 32.37 -10.16 4.37
N LEU A 37 32.50 -11.45 4.05
CA LEU A 37 31.72 -12.56 4.64
C LEU A 37 32.06 -12.82 6.11
N GLU A 38 33.33 -12.71 6.52
CA GLU A 38 33.75 -12.85 7.92
C GLU A 38 33.33 -11.63 8.75
N ILE A 39 33.39 -10.42 8.16
CA ILE A 39 32.87 -9.20 8.77
C ILE A 39 31.34 -9.27 8.84
N SER A 40 30.63 -9.76 7.82
CA SER A 40 29.17 -9.92 7.89
C SER A 40 28.75 -11.01 8.88
N GLN A 41 29.55 -12.07 9.06
CA GLN A 41 29.35 -13.07 10.11
C GLN A 41 29.54 -12.52 11.54
N LYS A 42 30.38 -11.48 11.73
CA LYS A 42 30.60 -10.82 13.04
C LYS A 42 29.79 -9.53 13.25
N ALA A 43 29.45 -8.81 12.19
CA ALA A 43 28.72 -7.54 12.19
C ALA A 43 27.22 -7.72 11.90
N GLY A 44 26.78 -8.92 11.52
CA GLY A 44 25.36 -9.28 11.43
C GLY A 44 24.57 -8.48 10.40
N VAL A 45 23.29 -8.27 10.72
CA VAL A 45 22.24 -7.67 9.86
C VAL A 45 22.63 -6.30 9.27
N ASP A 46 23.48 -5.52 9.95
CA ASP A 46 23.87 -4.16 9.55
C ASP A 46 24.66 -4.11 8.23
N VAL A 47 25.50 -5.11 7.95
CA VAL A 47 26.26 -5.15 6.69
C VAL A 47 25.32 -5.47 5.53
N THR A 48 24.40 -6.41 5.73
CA THR A 48 23.38 -6.78 4.73
C THR A 48 22.47 -5.59 4.43
N ALA A 49 22.02 -4.84 5.45
CA ALA A 49 21.19 -3.66 5.28
C ALA A 49 21.88 -2.58 4.42
N ARG A 50 23.17 -2.31 4.68
CA ARG A 50 23.97 -1.35 3.89
C ARG A 50 24.18 -1.80 2.44
N LEU A 51 24.36 -3.10 2.20
CA LEU A 51 24.49 -3.63 0.85
C LEU A 51 23.18 -3.52 0.07
N ILE A 52 22.04 -3.84 0.70
CA ILE A 52 20.72 -3.68 0.10
C ILE A 52 20.45 -2.20 -0.22
N ASP A 53 20.76 -1.29 0.70
CA ASP A 53 20.61 0.16 0.51
C ASP A 53 21.48 0.68 -0.66
N TRP A 54 22.73 0.21 -0.74
CA TRP A 54 23.63 0.54 -1.85
C TRP A 54 23.10 0.04 -3.20
N ILE A 55 22.62 -1.21 -3.26
CA ILE A 55 22.01 -1.79 -4.46
C ILE A 55 20.76 -0.98 -4.85
N ALA A 56 19.89 -0.67 -3.90
CA ALA A 56 18.66 0.08 -4.17
C ALA A 56 18.91 1.53 -4.63
N THR A 57 20.02 2.14 -4.21
CA THR A 57 20.31 3.55 -4.47
C THR A 57 21.17 3.78 -5.71
N ILE A 58 22.10 2.85 -6.01
CA ILE A 58 23.17 3.09 -7.00
C ILE A 58 23.11 2.11 -8.17
N ALA A 59 22.62 0.88 -7.95
CA ALA A 59 22.61 -0.12 -9.02
C ALA A 59 21.50 0.19 -10.04
N LYS A 60 21.81 -0.03 -11.33
CA LYS A 60 20.78 -0.02 -12.37
C LYS A 60 19.92 -1.28 -12.22
N THR A 61 18.62 -1.15 -12.45
CA THR A 61 17.68 -2.28 -12.39
C THR A 61 18.13 -3.45 -13.24
N GLU A 62 18.64 -3.20 -14.44
CA GLU A 62 19.15 -4.23 -15.37
C GLU A 62 20.30 -5.05 -14.77
N ASP A 63 21.22 -4.39 -14.06
CA ASP A 63 22.35 -5.05 -13.42
C ASP A 63 21.86 -5.95 -12.28
N VAL A 64 20.92 -5.48 -11.47
CA VAL A 64 20.31 -6.26 -10.38
C VAL A 64 19.57 -7.48 -10.95
N VAL A 65 18.77 -7.31 -12.00
CA VAL A 65 18.07 -8.42 -12.67
C VAL A 65 19.06 -9.47 -13.17
N SER A 66 20.16 -9.05 -13.81
CA SER A 66 21.17 -10.00 -14.33
C SER A 66 21.84 -10.84 -13.23
N VAL A 67 21.91 -10.33 -12.00
CA VAL A 67 22.40 -11.07 -10.84
C VAL A 67 21.34 -12.04 -10.32
N LEU A 68 20.09 -11.60 -10.21
CA LEU A 68 18.97 -12.43 -9.78
C LEU A 68 18.70 -13.59 -10.75
N GLU A 69 18.88 -13.40 -12.06
CA GLU A 69 18.76 -14.44 -13.08
C GLU A 69 19.76 -15.60 -12.92
N LYS A 70 20.86 -15.37 -12.19
CA LYS A 70 21.86 -16.40 -11.89
C LYS A 70 21.49 -17.26 -10.67
N LEU A 71 20.52 -16.83 -9.88
CA LEU A 71 20.03 -17.60 -8.74
C LEU A 71 19.13 -18.73 -9.22
N ASN A 72 19.08 -19.82 -8.46
CA ASN A 72 18.11 -20.87 -8.72
C ASN A 72 16.70 -20.40 -8.30
N VAL A 73 15.68 -21.12 -8.78
CA VAL A 73 14.28 -20.78 -8.54
C VAL A 73 13.93 -20.80 -7.05
N ASP A 74 14.48 -21.75 -6.27
CA ASP A 74 14.18 -21.88 -4.83
C ASP A 74 14.70 -20.69 -4.03
N ASP A 75 15.89 -20.20 -4.35
CA ASP A 75 16.49 -19.04 -3.68
C ASP A 75 15.78 -17.74 -4.06
N LEU A 76 15.35 -17.60 -5.31
CA LEU A 76 14.49 -16.48 -5.75
C LEU A 76 13.15 -16.49 -5.03
N GLN A 77 12.53 -17.66 -4.84
CA GLN A 77 11.27 -17.79 -4.11
C GLN A 77 11.43 -17.37 -2.64
N LYS A 78 12.50 -17.81 -1.97
CA LYS A 78 12.80 -17.40 -0.59
C LYS A 78 13.02 -15.89 -0.48
N LEU A 79 13.74 -15.30 -1.42
CA LEU A 79 13.98 -13.86 -1.45
C LEU A 79 12.66 -13.09 -1.62
N ASN A 80 11.83 -13.50 -2.58
CA ASN A 80 10.51 -12.90 -2.79
C ASN A 80 9.62 -13.01 -1.56
N ALA A 81 9.61 -14.16 -0.88
CA ALA A 81 8.87 -14.34 0.36
C ALA A 81 9.36 -13.42 1.48
N ALA A 82 10.69 -13.30 1.64
CA ALA A 82 11.29 -12.42 2.65
C ALA A 82 10.97 -10.93 2.37
N LEU A 83 11.06 -10.51 1.11
CA LEU A 83 10.70 -9.14 0.70
C LEU A 83 9.20 -8.87 0.94
N GLY A 84 8.33 -9.80 0.54
CA GLY A 84 6.90 -9.69 0.77
C GLY A 84 6.55 -9.59 2.27
N LEU A 85 7.15 -10.45 3.10
CA LEU A 85 6.97 -10.43 4.55
C LEU A 85 7.46 -9.11 5.17
N SER A 86 8.62 -8.61 4.73
CA SER A 86 9.16 -7.32 5.17
C SER A 86 8.20 -6.18 4.85
N SER A 87 7.68 -6.12 3.62
CA SER A 87 6.70 -5.11 3.20
C SER A 87 5.41 -5.16 4.04
N LEU A 88 4.89 -6.35 4.32
CA LEU A 88 3.70 -6.52 5.18
C LEU A 88 3.96 -6.04 6.62
N LYS A 89 5.14 -6.35 7.18
CA LYS A 89 5.52 -5.89 8.52
C LYS A 89 5.71 -4.39 8.60
N ASN A 90 6.36 -3.80 7.61
CA ASN A 90 6.59 -2.35 7.55
C ASN A 90 5.26 -1.59 7.53
N VAL A 91 4.29 -2.03 6.73
CA VAL A 91 2.99 -1.35 6.68
C VAL A 91 2.15 -1.57 7.94
N LEU A 92 2.29 -2.72 8.62
CA LEU A 92 1.70 -2.94 9.94
C LEU A 92 2.31 -2.03 11.00
N GLU A 93 3.62 -1.74 10.94
CA GLU A 93 4.26 -0.78 11.83
C GLU A 93 3.73 0.64 11.60
N ILE A 94 3.58 1.05 10.32
CA ILE A 94 2.93 2.31 9.96
C ILE A 94 1.52 2.38 10.57
N TRP A 95 0.71 1.33 10.39
CA TRP A 95 -0.63 1.25 10.99
C TRP A 95 -0.60 1.41 12.51
N ARG A 96 0.22 0.62 13.22
CA ARG A 96 0.32 0.64 14.68
C ARG A 96 0.70 2.01 15.22
N ASN A 97 1.62 2.72 14.55
CA ASN A 97 2.10 4.03 14.96
C ASN A 97 1.16 5.17 14.59
N ASN A 98 0.19 4.94 13.69
CA ASN A 98 -0.66 6.00 13.14
C ASN A 98 -2.15 5.80 13.36
N LYS A 99 -2.62 4.85 14.20
CA LYS A 99 -4.07 4.58 14.39
C LYS A 99 -4.94 5.80 14.70
N GLN A 100 -4.37 6.87 15.23
CA GLN A 100 -5.04 8.13 15.59
C GLN A 100 -4.79 9.27 14.60
N ASN A 101 -4.13 9.00 13.46
CA ASN A 101 -3.82 9.99 12.44
C ASN A 101 -5.08 10.32 11.63
N ASP A 102 -5.47 11.59 11.66
CA ASP A 102 -6.66 12.16 11.04
C ASP A 102 -6.40 12.82 9.68
N ASP A 103 -5.19 12.70 9.15
CA ASP A 103 -4.81 13.18 7.83
C ASP A 103 -5.17 12.16 6.73
N GLU A 104 -6.19 12.46 5.93
CA GLU A 104 -6.64 11.62 4.81
C GLU A 104 -5.58 11.50 3.71
N GLU A 105 -4.79 12.55 3.45
CA GLU A 105 -3.71 12.52 2.44
C GLU A 105 -2.57 11.60 2.88
N PHE A 106 -2.27 11.58 4.18
CA PHE A 106 -1.32 10.61 4.75
C PHE A 106 -1.76 9.17 4.44
N TRP A 107 -3.02 8.83 4.70
CA TRP A 107 -3.55 7.49 4.44
C TRP A 107 -3.62 7.17 2.95
N GLN A 108 -3.95 8.16 2.12
CA GLN A 108 -3.89 8.01 0.66
C GLN A 108 -2.46 7.66 0.21
N GLY A 109 -1.45 8.36 0.76
CA GLY A 109 -0.04 8.08 0.50
C GLY A 109 0.38 6.67 0.94
N VAL A 110 -0.01 6.24 2.15
CA VAL A 110 0.28 4.89 2.66
C VAL A 110 -0.33 3.82 1.77
N LEU A 111 -1.60 3.94 1.37
CA LEU A 111 -2.27 2.97 0.51
C LEU A 111 -1.73 2.97 -0.93
N THR A 112 -1.31 4.14 -1.44
CA THR A 112 -0.66 4.25 -2.76
C THR A 112 0.68 3.50 -2.78
N GLN A 113 1.53 3.76 -1.78
CA GLN A 113 2.86 3.14 -1.67
C GLN A 113 2.77 1.63 -1.38
N ASN A 114 1.69 1.19 -0.74
CA ASN A 114 1.44 -0.19 -0.36
C ASN A 114 0.24 -0.76 -1.11
N SER A 115 0.16 -0.53 -2.42
CA SER A 115 -0.98 -0.92 -3.26
C SER A 115 -1.31 -2.41 -3.24
N PHE A 116 -0.36 -3.27 -2.85
CA PHE A 116 -0.60 -4.69 -2.60
C PHE A 116 -1.67 -4.93 -1.50
N LEU A 117 -1.90 -3.96 -0.61
CA LEU A 117 -2.96 -4.02 0.40
C LEU A 117 -4.36 -4.11 -0.22
N PHE A 118 -4.56 -3.54 -1.41
CA PHE A 118 -5.83 -3.66 -2.10
C PHE A 118 -6.19 -5.13 -2.39
N ALA A 119 -5.20 -6.00 -2.63
CA ALA A 119 -5.44 -7.43 -2.78
C ALA A 119 -6.07 -8.09 -1.54
N GLN A 120 -5.97 -7.49 -0.35
CA GLN A 120 -6.64 -7.96 0.88
C GLN A 120 -8.12 -7.53 0.97
N LEU A 121 -8.54 -6.54 0.17
CA LEU A 121 -9.93 -6.09 0.10
C LEU A 121 -10.76 -6.96 -0.85
N PHE A 122 -10.13 -7.52 -1.88
CA PHE A 122 -10.79 -8.24 -2.95
C PHE A 122 -10.54 -9.74 -2.89
N SER A 123 -11.47 -10.52 -3.45
CA SER A 123 -11.26 -11.96 -3.69
C SER A 123 -10.35 -12.24 -4.89
N PHE A 124 -9.82 -11.20 -5.53
CA PHE A 124 -9.02 -11.24 -6.75
C PHE A 124 -7.99 -10.09 -6.73
N PRO A 125 -6.83 -10.24 -7.39
CA PRO A 125 -5.85 -9.17 -7.46
C PRO A 125 -6.41 -7.98 -8.27
N VAL A 126 -6.18 -6.77 -7.76
CA VAL A 126 -6.47 -5.51 -8.46
C VAL A 126 -5.18 -4.72 -8.69
N ILE A 127 -5.19 -3.87 -9.72
CA ILE A 127 -4.12 -2.92 -10.01
C ILE A 127 -4.70 -1.52 -9.88
N ILE A 128 -3.98 -0.59 -9.26
CA ILE A 128 -4.34 0.83 -9.27
C ILE A 128 -4.12 1.36 -10.67
N LEU A 129 -5.18 1.88 -11.30
CA LEU A 129 -5.07 2.60 -12.57
C LEU A 129 -4.66 4.04 -12.33
N GLU A 130 -5.37 4.71 -11.42
CA GLU A 130 -5.19 6.14 -11.14
C GLU A 130 -5.47 6.46 -9.67
N ASN A 131 -4.71 7.39 -9.11
CA ASN A 131 -4.98 8.03 -7.82
C ASN A 131 -5.71 9.35 -8.08
N LYS A 132 -6.71 9.69 -7.26
CA LYS A 132 -7.55 10.89 -7.46
C LYS A 132 -8.11 10.97 -8.89
N ALA A 133 -8.79 9.90 -9.31
CA ALA A 133 -9.28 9.77 -10.67
C ALA A 133 -10.59 10.54 -10.90
N TYR A 134 -10.68 11.28 -12.01
CA TYR A 134 -11.92 11.93 -12.43
C TYR A 134 -12.88 10.91 -13.06
N VAL A 135 -14.10 10.80 -12.51
CA VAL A 135 -15.10 9.80 -12.93
C VAL A 135 -16.38 10.42 -13.49
N GLY A 136 -16.32 11.69 -13.92
CA GLY A 136 -17.46 12.39 -14.54
C GLY A 136 -18.07 13.48 -13.66
N GLY A 137 -19.24 13.99 -14.08
CA GLY A 137 -20.02 14.94 -13.28
C GLY A 137 -19.65 16.42 -13.41
N LYS A 138 -18.71 16.82 -14.29
CA LYS A 138 -18.47 18.24 -14.55
C LYS A 138 -19.74 18.92 -15.08
N GLY A 139 -20.11 20.04 -14.46
CA GLY A 139 -21.18 20.90 -14.97
C GLY A 139 -20.76 21.63 -16.25
N ILE A 140 -21.69 22.34 -16.89
CA ILE A 140 -21.46 23.11 -18.12
C ILE A 140 -20.27 24.09 -18.01
N SER A 141 -19.97 24.57 -16.79
CA SER A 141 -18.81 25.45 -16.51
C SER A 141 -17.50 24.71 -16.23
N ASN A 142 -17.43 23.40 -16.49
CA ASN A 142 -16.29 22.52 -16.22
C ASN A 142 -15.87 22.47 -14.73
N ARG A 143 -16.79 22.82 -13.82
CA ARG A 143 -16.60 22.82 -12.36
C ARG A 143 -17.41 21.69 -11.71
N GLY A 144 -16.95 21.23 -10.54
CA GLY A 144 -17.67 20.22 -9.73
C GLY A 144 -17.51 18.78 -10.20
N GLY A 145 -16.33 18.41 -10.72
CA GLY A 145 -16.06 17.05 -11.14
C GLY A 145 -15.97 16.07 -9.96
N ASN A 146 -16.48 14.85 -10.16
CA ASN A 146 -16.36 13.75 -9.22
C ASN A 146 -14.94 13.17 -9.29
N VAL A 147 -14.23 13.17 -8.16
CA VAL A 147 -12.87 12.65 -8.05
C VAL A 147 -12.87 11.57 -6.97
N ILE A 148 -12.54 10.33 -7.35
CA ILE A 148 -12.43 9.19 -6.43
C ILE A 148 -10.98 9.04 -5.96
N ASP A 149 -10.75 8.66 -4.70
CA ASP A 149 -9.39 8.46 -4.17
C ASP A 149 -8.59 7.43 -4.97
N PHE A 150 -9.16 6.26 -5.24
CA PHE A 150 -8.53 5.24 -6.06
C PHE A 150 -9.49 4.66 -7.08
N LEU A 151 -9.02 4.61 -8.33
CA LEU A 151 -9.63 3.83 -9.39
C LEU A 151 -8.78 2.58 -9.60
N CYS A 152 -9.30 1.43 -9.21
CA CYS A 152 -8.63 0.15 -9.38
C CYS A 152 -9.27 -0.65 -10.51
N VAL A 153 -8.53 -1.61 -11.06
CA VAL A 153 -9.04 -2.57 -12.04
C VAL A 153 -8.82 -3.98 -11.53
N ASN A 154 -9.84 -4.82 -11.66
CA ASN A 154 -9.67 -6.26 -11.51
C ASN A 154 -8.74 -6.78 -12.60
N ASN A 155 -7.62 -7.40 -12.23
CA ASN A 155 -6.65 -7.86 -13.22
C ASN A 155 -7.15 -9.01 -14.10
N LEU A 156 -8.14 -9.77 -13.62
CA LEU A 156 -8.70 -10.93 -14.34
C LEU A 156 -9.90 -10.55 -15.21
N THR A 157 -10.80 -9.72 -14.69
CA THR A 157 -12.05 -9.37 -15.40
C THR A 157 -12.01 -7.98 -16.03
N ARG A 158 -10.95 -7.20 -15.79
CA ARG A 158 -10.81 -5.80 -16.21
C ARG A 158 -11.89 -4.85 -15.68
N ASN A 159 -12.78 -5.31 -14.80
CA ASN A 159 -13.85 -4.47 -14.24
C ASN A 159 -13.29 -3.47 -13.21
N ILE A 160 -13.79 -2.25 -13.24
CA ILE A 160 -13.39 -1.19 -12.30
C ILE A 160 -13.86 -1.50 -10.89
N VAL A 161 -13.02 -1.10 -9.93
CA VAL A 161 -13.41 -0.87 -8.54
C VAL A 161 -13.11 0.56 -8.15
N LEU A 162 -14.10 1.24 -7.56
CA LEU A 162 -13.94 2.54 -6.94
C LEU A 162 -13.63 2.35 -5.46
N VAL A 163 -12.55 2.95 -4.96
CA VAL A 163 -12.25 2.97 -3.52
C VAL A 163 -12.24 4.40 -3.03
N GLU A 164 -13.15 4.70 -2.11
CA GLU A 164 -13.19 5.94 -1.34
C GLU A 164 -12.57 5.65 0.03
N ILE A 165 -11.73 6.55 0.52
CA ILE A 165 -11.16 6.45 1.85
C ILE A 165 -11.60 7.61 2.74
N LYS A 166 -11.66 7.33 4.03
CA LYS A 166 -11.70 8.31 5.11
C LYS A 166 -10.60 7.94 6.09
N THR A 167 -10.53 8.59 7.25
CA THR A 167 -9.46 8.31 8.23
C THR A 167 -9.88 7.22 9.22
N PRO A 168 -8.93 6.55 9.90
CA PRO A 168 -9.24 5.59 10.95
C PRO A 168 -9.97 6.18 12.15
N VAL A 169 -9.84 7.49 12.38
CA VAL A 169 -10.55 8.20 13.46
C VAL A 169 -11.93 8.69 13.04
N THR A 170 -12.30 8.49 11.78
CA THR A 170 -13.63 8.87 11.28
C THR A 170 -14.69 8.02 11.96
N ARG A 171 -15.65 8.69 12.59
CA ARG A 171 -16.74 8.05 13.33
C ARG A 171 -17.55 7.12 12.41
N LEU A 172 -17.88 5.92 12.88
CA LEU A 172 -18.68 4.91 12.21
C LEU A 172 -20.16 5.06 12.55
N LEU A 173 -20.46 5.32 13.83
CA LEU A 173 -21.82 5.48 14.33
C LEU A 173 -22.06 6.89 14.86
N SER A 174 -23.32 7.29 14.88
CA SER A 174 -23.79 8.51 15.54
C SER A 174 -24.59 8.16 16.79
N ALA A 175 -25.46 9.08 17.23
CA ALA A 175 -26.25 8.90 18.42
C ALA A 175 -27.12 7.64 18.36
N LYS A 176 -27.36 7.06 19.53
CA LYS A 176 -28.35 6.02 19.72
C LYS A 176 -29.71 6.52 19.23
N TYR A 177 -30.35 5.75 18.35
CA TYR A 177 -31.63 6.14 17.77
C TYR A 177 -32.79 5.72 18.66
N ARG A 178 -33.03 4.40 18.79
CA ARG A 178 -34.13 3.83 19.60
C ARG A 178 -33.76 2.43 20.09
N GLY A 179 -34.19 2.08 21.31
CA GLY A 179 -34.00 0.73 21.84
C GLY A 179 -32.53 0.35 21.90
N ASP A 180 -32.08 -0.59 21.07
CA ASP A 180 -30.66 -0.99 20.93
C ASP A 180 -30.11 -0.70 19.54
N ILE A 181 -30.70 0.27 18.84
CA ILE A 181 -30.35 0.66 17.47
C ILE A 181 -29.53 1.95 17.50
N TYR A 182 -28.41 1.92 16.79
CA TYR A 182 -27.53 3.07 16.55
C TYR A 182 -27.60 3.46 15.07
N ASN A 183 -27.59 4.77 14.82
CA ASN A 183 -27.48 5.29 13.46
C ASN A 183 -26.01 5.24 13.00
N THR A 184 -25.80 5.17 11.69
CA THR A 184 -24.48 5.44 11.11
C THR A 184 -24.09 6.90 11.34
N SER A 185 -22.80 7.20 11.29
CA SER A 185 -22.33 8.57 11.23
C SER A 185 -22.72 9.21 9.88
N ASN A 186 -22.73 10.54 9.85
CA ASN A 186 -22.93 11.28 8.59
C ASN A 186 -21.81 10.96 7.60
N GLU A 187 -20.56 10.86 8.07
CA GLU A 187 -19.39 10.50 7.26
C GLU A 187 -19.54 9.14 6.59
N LEU A 188 -19.98 8.11 7.34
CA LEU A 188 -20.17 6.77 6.79
C LEU A 188 -21.29 6.75 5.76
N SER A 189 -22.47 7.28 6.09
CA SER A 189 -23.58 7.31 5.12
C SER A 189 -23.27 8.20 3.92
N GLY A 190 -22.56 9.31 4.13
CA GLY A 190 -22.13 10.25 3.09
C GLY A 190 -21.16 9.60 2.13
N SER A 191 -20.15 8.89 2.63
CA SER A 191 -19.17 8.15 1.83
C SER A 191 -19.83 7.08 0.96
N VAL A 192 -20.81 6.34 1.51
CA VAL A 192 -21.59 5.35 0.75
C VAL A 192 -22.39 6.01 -0.38
N ILE A 193 -23.05 7.14 -0.12
CA ILE A 193 -23.80 7.88 -1.14
C ILE A 193 -22.85 8.45 -2.20
N GLN A 194 -21.71 9.01 -1.78
CA GLN A 194 -20.70 9.61 -2.64
C GLN A 194 -20.12 8.58 -3.62
N VAL A 195 -19.63 7.44 -3.13
CA VAL A 195 -19.06 6.40 -4.00
C VAL A 195 -20.11 5.80 -4.94
N THR A 196 -21.37 5.72 -4.50
CA THR A 196 -22.49 5.29 -5.36
C THR A 196 -22.77 6.31 -6.48
N ASN A 197 -22.73 7.62 -6.17
CA ASN A 197 -22.88 8.68 -7.16
C ASN A 197 -21.72 8.68 -8.17
N TYR A 198 -20.50 8.39 -7.70
CA TYR A 198 -19.31 8.25 -8.54
C TYR A 198 -19.43 7.05 -9.48
N LYS A 199 -19.87 5.89 -8.98
CA LYS A 199 -20.19 4.72 -9.81
C LYS A 199 -21.22 5.06 -10.89
N ASN A 200 -22.33 5.72 -10.52
CA ASN A 200 -23.35 6.10 -11.48
C ASN A 200 -22.81 7.06 -12.55
N SER A 201 -22.00 8.05 -12.14
CA SER A 201 -21.35 8.99 -13.07
C SER A 201 -20.40 8.27 -14.02
N LEU A 202 -19.59 7.34 -13.52
CA LEU A 202 -18.67 6.53 -14.32
C LEU A 202 -19.43 5.72 -15.37
N ILE A 203 -20.50 5.01 -14.99
CA ILE A 203 -21.32 4.21 -15.92
C ILE A 203 -21.93 5.10 -17.01
N GLN A 204 -22.48 6.25 -16.64
CA GLN A 204 -23.11 7.18 -17.60
C GLN A 204 -22.10 7.79 -18.58
N ASN A 205 -20.87 8.05 -18.13
CA ASN A 205 -19.82 8.66 -18.95
C ASN A 205 -18.85 7.63 -19.55
N TYR A 206 -19.07 6.33 -19.34
CA TYR A 206 -18.12 5.28 -19.70
C TYR A 206 -17.72 5.35 -21.17
N MET A 207 -18.69 5.44 -22.09
CA MET A 207 -18.39 5.49 -23.53
C MET A 207 -17.49 6.68 -23.90
N MET A 208 -17.65 7.83 -23.23
CA MET A 208 -16.81 9.01 -23.49
C MET A 208 -15.40 8.88 -22.88
N LEU A 209 -15.27 8.14 -21.78
CA LEU A 209 -13.98 7.90 -21.12
C LEU A 209 -13.21 6.73 -21.77
N ALA A 210 -13.93 5.75 -22.31
CA ALA A 210 -13.39 4.56 -22.95
C ALA A 210 -12.95 4.83 -24.40
N ASP A 211 -13.61 5.71 -25.16
CA ASP A 211 -13.21 6.08 -26.54
C ASP A 211 -11.80 6.69 -26.62
N SER A 212 -11.28 7.23 -25.51
CA SER A 212 -9.90 7.74 -25.42
C SER A 212 -8.87 6.67 -25.02
N GLU A 213 -9.30 5.51 -24.52
CA GLU A 213 -8.45 4.49 -23.91
C GLU A 213 -8.97 3.06 -24.18
N GLU A 214 -9.34 2.77 -25.44
CA GLU A 214 -9.73 1.42 -25.85
C GLU A 214 -8.66 0.42 -25.36
N GLU A 215 -9.05 -0.51 -24.48
CA GLU A 215 -8.28 -1.62 -23.84
C GLU A 215 -7.88 -1.51 -22.35
N ARG A 216 -8.11 -0.41 -21.62
CA ARG A 216 -7.64 -0.34 -20.21
C ARG A 216 -8.58 -0.96 -19.16
N PHE A 217 -9.90 -0.83 -19.27
CA PHE A 217 -10.81 -1.31 -18.24
C PHE A 217 -12.25 -1.45 -18.75
N GLU A 218 -13.06 -2.17 -17.98
CA GLU A 218 -14.50 -2.32 -18.15
C GLU A 218 -15.24 -1.64 -16.98
N ALA A 219 -16.40 -1.04 -17.24
CA ALA A 219 -17.27 -0.48 -16.20
C ALA A 219 -18.62 -1.21 -16.10
N PHE A 220 -18.61 -2.53 -16.33
CA PHE A 220 -19.81 -3.36 -16.18
C PHE A 220 -20.10 -3.60 -14.70
N ASP A 221 -20.96 -2.75 -14.14
CA ASP A 221 -21.35 -2.77 -12.73
C ASP A 221 -20.14 -2.73 -11.76
N PRO A 222 -19.40 -1.60 -11.70
CA PRO A 222 -18.22 -1.48 -10.86
C PRO A 222 -18.55 -1.72 -9.38
N ARG A 223 -17.63 -2.37 -8.67
CA ARG A 223 -17.73 -2.49 -7.22
C ARG A 223 -17.27 -1.21 -6.54
N CYS A 224 -17.82 -0.91 -5.38
CA CYS A 224 -17.41 0.22 -4.56
C CYS A 224 -16.88 -0.27 -3.22
N ILE A 225 -15.78 0.30 -2.76
CA ILE A 225 -15.26 0.08 -1.41
C ILE A 225 -15.16 1.43 -0.71
N VAL A 226 -15.55 1.44 0.56
CA VAL A 226 -15.28 2.53 1.49
C VAL A 226 -14.38 2.00 2.60
N ILE A 227 -13.18 2.59 2.75
CA ILE A 227 -12.27 2.30 3.87
C ILE A 227 -12.41 3.44 4.89
N ILE A 228 -12.96 3.16 6.06
CA ILE A 228 -13.36 4.21 7.02
C ILE A 228 -13.33 3.71 8.46
N GLY A 229 -12.84 4.56 9.36
CA GLY A 229 -12.96 4.35 10.80
C GLY A 229 -12.19 3.14 11.33
N ASN A 230 -12.35 2.89 12.62
CA ASN A 230 -11.69 1.82 13.35
C ASN A 230 -12.63 1.28 14.43
N ILE A 231 -13.10 0.03 14.27
CA ILE A 231 -14.10 -0.59 15.16
C ILE A 231 -13.54 -0.69 16.58
N ASP A 232 -12.31 -1.14 16.73
CA ASP A 232 -11.65 -1.34 18.02
C ASP A 232 -11.50 -0.03 18.83
N SER A 233 -11.52 1.12 18.15
CA SER A 233 -11.38 2.43 18.80
C SER A 233 -12.72 3.07 19.20
N GLU A 234 -13.84 2.61 18.64
CA GLU A 234 -15.14 3.27 18.79
C GLU A 234 -16.23 2.35 19.36
N LEU A 235 -16.22 1.06 19.02
CA LEU A 235 -17.36 0.17 19.20
C LEU A 235 -17.06 -0.91 20.25
N ASP A 236 -17.22 -0.55 21.52
CA ASP A 236 -17.10 -1.50 22.65
C ASP A 236 -18.40 -2.26 22.94
N ASP A 237 -19.56 -1.70 22.56
CA ASP A 237 -20.87 -2.33 22.80
C ASP A 237 -21.24 -3.30 21.65
N ARG A 238 -21.65 -4.52 22.01
CA ARG A 238 -22.21 -5.52 21.08
C ARG A 238 -23.36 -4.95 20.23
N ARG A 239 -24.17 -4.04 20.78
CA ARG A 239 -25.32 -3.39 20.10
C ARG A 239 -24.85 -2.44 19.00
N GLN A 240 -23.81 -1.66 19.27
CA GLN A 240 -23.16 -0.81 18.28
C GLN A 240 -22.57 -1.64 17.14
N ARG A 241 -21.78 -2.67 17.48
CA ARG A 241 -21.23 -3.62 16.49
C ARG A 241 -22.33 -4.28 15.65
N LYS A 242 -23.45 -4.66 16.27
CA LYS A 242 -24.61 -5.20 15.56
C LYS A 242 -25.21 -4.20 14.57
N SER A 243 -25.43 -2.95 14.98
CA SER A 243 -25.95 -1.89 14.10
C SER A 243 -25.05 -1.64 12.89
N LEU A 244 -23.73 -1.49 13.10
CA LEU A 244 -22.79 -1.32 12.00
C LEU A 244 -22.80 -2.54 11.05
N LYS A 245 -22.76 -3.76 11.61
CA LYS A 245 -22.76 -4.99 10.81
C LYS A 245 -24.02 -5.13 9.97
N LEU A 246 -25.19 -4.86 10.54
CA LEU A 246 -26.46 -4.91 9.80
C LEU A 246 -26.50 -3.88 8.67
N PHE A 247 -26.03 -2.64 8.92
CA PHE A 247 -25.96 -1.61 7.89
C PHE A 247 -25.07 -2.06 6.72
N ARG A 248 -23.80 -2.39 6.98
CA ARG A 248 -22.85 -2.71 5.91
C ARG A 248 -23.19 -4.00 5.14
N MET A 249 -23.80 -4.99 5.80
CA MET A 249 -24.25 -6.22 5.14
C MET A 249 -25.52 -6.03 4.32
N GLY A 250 -26.29 -4.97 4.57
CA GLY A 250 -27.44 -4.60 3.75
C GLY A 250 -27.08 -3.83 2.49
N LEU A 251 -25.82 -3.40 2.32
CA LEU A 251 -25.36 -2.71 1.12
C LEU A 251 -25.13 -3.73 0.00
N LYS A 252 -25.67 -3.43 -1.18
CA LYS A 252 -25.59 -4.32 -2.35
C LYS A 252 -24.23 -4.21 -3.04
N ASP A 253 -23.87 -3.00 -3.47
CA ASP A 253 -22.72 -2.77 -4.35
C ASP A 253 -21.55 -2.06 -3.65
N VAL A 254 -21.74 -1.64 -2.39
CA VAL A 254 -20.76 -0.92 -1.60
C VAL A 254 -20.30 -1.79 -0.44
N GLN A 255 -19.00 -2.06 -0.38
CA GLN A 255 -18.36 -2.76 0.73
C GLN A 255 -17.74 -1.73 1.68
N VAL A 256 -18.15 -1.76 2.95
CA VAL A 256 -17.53 -0.93 3.99
C VAL A 256 -16.54 -1.79 4.78
N ILE A 257 -15.28 -1.36 4.81
CA ILE A 257 -14.18 -2.00 5.52
C ILE A 257 -13.56 -0.98 6.47
N THR A 258 -13.24 -1.40 7.68
CA THR A 258 -12.55 -0.56 8.66
C THR A 258 -11.05 -0.78 8.65
N TYR A 259 -10.28 0.19 9.13
CA TYR A 259 -8.82 0.11 9.08
C TYR A 259 -8.27 -1.07 9.90
N ASP A 260 -8.85 -1.34 11.08
CA ASP A 260 -8.51 -2.50 11.90
C ASP A 260 -8.85 -3.82 11.20
N GLU A 261 -9.94 -3.90 10.43
CA GLU A 261 -10.23 -5.09 9.62
C GLU A 261 -9.25 -5.26 8.44
N LEU A 262 -8.88 -4.17 7.76
CA LEU A 262 -7.90 -4.21 6.67
C LEU A 262 -6.54 -4.69 7.19
N PHE A 263 -6.02 -4.03 8.22
CA PHE A 263 -4.72 -4.37 8.78
C PHE A 263 -4.75 -5.68 9.59
N GLY A 264 -5.89 -6.06 10.16
CA GLY A 264 -6.07 -7.37 10.80
C GLY A 264 -5.92 -8.53 9.82
N LYS A 265 -6.38 -8.39 8.56
CA LYS A 265 -6.10 -9.37 7.50
C LYS A 265 -4.62 -9.46 7.17
N VAL A 266 -3.92 -8.32 7.14
CA VAL A 266 -2.48 -8.26 6.89
C VAL A 266 -1.71 -8.93 8.03
N GLU A 267 -2.08 -8.65 9.27
CA GLU A 267 -1.50 -9.25 10.47
C GLU A 267 -1.71 -10.77 10.49
N PHE A 268 -2.92 -11.23 10.14
CA PHE A 268 -3.21 -12.65 9.98
C PHE A 268 -2.34 -13.29 8.88
N LEU A 269 -2.20 -12.64 7.72
CA LEU A 269 -1.34 -13.14 6.65
C LEU A 269 0.12 -13.24 7.08
N VAL A 270 0.63 -12.25 7.82
CA VAL A 270 1.98 -12.30 8.40
C VAL A 270 2.11 -13.49 9.34
N SER A 271 1.15 -13.70 10.24
CA SER A 271 1.19 -14.83 11.18
C SER A 271 1.22 -16.19 10.47
N LEU A 272 0.48 -16.31 9.36
CA LEU A 272 0.46 -17.51 8.52
C LEU A 272 1.81 -17.76 7.84
N LEU A 273 2.43 -16.71 7.30
CA LEU A 273 3.73 -16.80 6.63
C LEU A 273 4.88 -17.09 7.60
N GLU A 274 4.75 -16.70 8.87
CA GLU A 274 5.73 -17.00 9.91
C GLU A 274 5.54 -18.38 10.56
N GLY A 275 4.43 -19.07 10.28
CA GLY A 275 4.09 -20.33 10.95
C GLY A 275 3.64 -20.15 12.39
N ASN A 276 3.14 -18.96 12.74
CA ASN A 276 2.69 -18.58 14.09
C ASN A 276 1.16 -18.75 14.27
N VAL A 277 0.50 -19.53 13.41
CA VAL A 277 -0.93 -19.81 13.55
C VAL A 277 -1.08 -21.01 14.48
N ASP A 278 -1.34 -20.73 15.75
CA ASP A 278 -1.79 -21.76 16.69
C ASP A 278 -3.12 -22.38 16.20
N GLU A 279 -3.23 -23.72 16.27
CA GLU A 279 -4.47 -24.49 16.04
C GLU A 279 -5.60 -24.09 16.99
#